data_AF-A0A8I1NCU7-F1
#
_entry.id   AF-A0A8I1NCU7-F1
#
_cell.length_a   1.000
_cell.length_b   1.000
_cell.length_c   1.000
_cell.angle_alpha   90.00
_cell.angle_beta   90.00
_cell.angle_gamma   90.00
#
_symmetry.space_group_name_H-M   'P 1'
#
loop_
_entity.id
_entity.type
_entity.pdbx_description
1 polymer ?
#
loop_
_entity_poly.entity_id
_entity_poly.type
_entity_poly.pdbx_seq_one_letter_code
_entity_poly.pdbx_strand_id
1 'polypeptide(L)'
;MASPASSGAVTWQVRGGGFGHGIGMSAYGAYGMGLDGYKYGRILRQYYRGIQIRKLKKQRNIKVLLDVDSTPWFSGARWACGRKLLPRLTYGAALGRSGIYLKGAGGKPLKKCGRVLRTEANESVVFKGLGHYRGGVEITRGGGSLYVVNNVPVNLYCRGVLANEIIPSWPLETIKAFALAARSIGLSSKGTHTGFDVYPDTRSQVYGPISSEYPQTNRGCAKTANQVLMYGGKVAVALFSASSGGHTENVENVWFGDPVPYLRGVPDPWDKVSPYHRWTYSYTPARMNSLLSSYVSGRLKKVQITKYGVSKRVIWARLYGTGGVTRIRGDSLQYALGLPDRLILSIAKR
;
A
#
# COMPACT_ATOMS: atom_id res chain seq x y z
N MET A 1 21.10 22.13 52.74
CA MET A 1 19.86 21.40 52.39
C MET A 1 20.12 20.65 51.10
N ALA A 2 20.12 19.31 51.15
CA ALA A 2 20.28 18.49 49.96
C ALA A 2 18.99 18.56 49.13
N SER A 3 19.10 18.95 47.86
CA SER A 3 18.00 18.81 46.91
C SER A 3 17.61 17.33 46.82
N PRO A 4 16.31 16.99 46.89
CA PRO A 4 15.90 15.62 46.70
C PRO A 4 16.23 15.22 45.26
N ALA A 5 17.00 14.15 45.10
CA ALA A 5 17.18 13.50 43.83
C ALA A 5 15.79 13.23 43.24
N SER A 6 15.50 13.80 42.07
CA SER A 6 14.38 13.41 41.24
C SER A 6 14.49 11.90 41.04
N SER A 7 13.65 11.12 41.72
CA SER A 7 13.43 9.73 41.38
C SER A 7 12.91 9.73 39.95
N GLY A 8 13.77 9.41 38.98
CA GLY A 8 13.38 9.37 37.57
C GLY A 8 12.12 8.54 37.45
N ALA A 9 11.05 9.13 36.92
CA ALA A 9 9.78 8.43 36.76
C ALA A 9 10.06 7.15 35.97
N VAL A 10 9.77 5.99 36.56
CA VAL A 10 10.03 4.69 35.93
C VAL A 10 9.33 4.65 34.58
N THR A 11 10.05 4.40 33.49
CA THR A 11 9.50 4.41 32.13
C THR A 11 9.64 3.05 31.45
N TRP A 12 8.69 2.73 30.58
CA TRP A 12 8.87 1.65 29.62
C TRP A 12 9.56 2.21 28.38
N GLN A 13 10.73 1.68 28.05
CA GLN A 13 11.43 1.97 26.81
C GLN A 13 11.26 0.81 25.83
N VAL A 14 10.79 1.14 24.63
CA VAL A 14 10.67 0.22 23.51
C VAL A 14 11.65 0.64 22.42
N ARG A 15 12.56 -0.25 22.06
CA ARG A 15 13.53 -0.03 20.97
C ARG A 15 13.20 -0.96 19.81
N GLY A 16 13.28 -0.43 18.60
CA GLY A 16 12.95 -1.17 17.39
C GLY A 16 13.56 -0.55 16.15
N GLY A 17 13.03 -0.91 15.00
CA GLY A 17 13.42 -0.36 13.70
C GLY A 17 12.39 -0.67 12.63
N GLY A 18 12.62 -0.19 11.43
CA GLY A 18 11.71 -0.38 10.30
C GLY A 18 10.44 0.48 10.37
N PHE A 19 9.72 0.49 9.26
CA PHE A 19 8.41 1.12 9.12
C PHE A 19 7.60 0.34 8.08
N GLY A 20 6.42 -0.15 8.50
CA GLY A 20 5.50 -0.91 7.67
C GLY A 20 5.55 -2.41 7.97
N HIS A 21 5.29 -3.22 6.94
CA HIS A 21 5.14 -4.67 7.10
C HIS A 21 6.44 -5.47 6.90
N GLY A 22 7.45 -4.87 6.25
CA GLY A 22 8.77 -5.46 6.06
C GLY A 22 8.85 -6.62 5.05
N ILE A 23 7.84 -6.81 4.20
CA ILE A 23 7.81 -7.90 3.21
C ILE A 23 8.26 -7.34 1.86
N GLY A 24 9.05 -8.11 1.12
CA GLY A 24 9.49 -7.71 -0.22
C GLY A 24 10.44 -6.53 -0.17
N MET A 25 10.26 -5.55 -1.05
CA MET A 25 11.24 -4.47 -1.23
C MET A 25 11.14 -3.40 -0.14
N SER A 26 12.27 -3.06 0.49
CA SER A 26 12.38 -1.87 1.35
C SER A 26 12.53 -0.63 0.48
N ALA A 27 11.75 0.43 0.74
CA ALA A 27 11.87 1.67 -0.02
C ALA A 27 13.21 2.37 0.25
N TYR A 28 13.56 2.54 1.52
CA TYR A 28 14.86 3.10 1.87
C TYR A 28 16.03 2.16 1.54
N GLY A 29 15.83 0.84 1.60
CA GLY A 29 16.85 -0.11 1.14
C GLY A 29 17.09 -0.02 -0.38
N ALA A 30 16.03 0.05 -1.19
CA ALA A 30 16.13 0.26 -2.63
C ALA A 30 16.70 1.65 -2.99
N TYR A 31 16.41 2.67 -2.17
CA TYR A 31 17.04 3.98 -2.28
C TYR A 31 18.54 3.92 -1.99
N GLY A 32 18.96 3.29 -0.89
CA GLY A 32 20.37 3.09 -0.57
C GLY A 32 21.12 2.31 -1.66
N MET A 33 20.52 1.25 -2.21
CA MET A 33 21.09 0.57 -3.38
C MET A 33 21.18 1.49 -4.62
N GLY A 34 20.20 2.38 -4.82
CA GLY A 34 20.26 3.36 -5.89
C GLY A 34 21.40 4.38 -5.73
N LEU A 35 21.67 4.81 -4.49
CA LEU A 35 22.81 5.68 -4.16
C LEU A 35 24.14 4.97 -4.44
N ASP A 36 24.23 3.68 -4.15
CA ASP A 36 25.39 2.82 -4.47
C ASP A 36 25.50 2.47 -5.97
N GLY A 37 24.61 2.99 -6.82
CA GLY A 37 24.68 2.83 -8.28
C GLY A 37 24.10 1.52 -8.83
N TYR A 38 23.45 0.69 -8.00
CA TYR A 38 22.84 -0.56 -8.47
C TYR A 38 21.70 -0.29 -9.47
N LYS A 39 21.65 -1.11 -10.52
CA LYS A 39 20.56 -1.05 -11.51
C LYS A 39 19.27 -1.66 -10.98
N TYR A 40 18.12 -1.20 -11.49
CA TYR A 40 16.80 -1.62 -11.02
C TYR A 40 16.60 -3.14 -11.01
N GLY A 41 17.17 -3.85 -11.99
CA GLY A 41 17.09 -5.31 -12.05
C GLY A 41 17.82 -6.01 -10.90
N ARG A 42 18.94 -5.45 -10.42
CA ARG A 42 19.66 -5.97 -9.25
C ARG A 42 18.91 -5.63 -7.97
N ILE A 43 18.37 -4.41 -7.85
CA ILE A 43 17.51 -4.01 -6.72
C ILE A 43 16.34 -5.00 -6.58
N LEU A 44 15.58 -5.24 -7.64
CA LEU A 44 14.43 -6.15 -7.62
C LEU A 44 14.83 -7.58 -7.24
N ARG A 45 15.95 -8.10 -7.77
CA ARG A 45 16.43 -9.46 -7.45
C ARG A 45 16.96 -9.61 -6.03
N GLN A 46 17.33 -8.51 -5.35
CA GLN A 46 17.67 -8.55 -3.93
C GLN A 46 16.46 -8.98 -3.10
N TYR A 47 15.29 -8.39 -3.39
CA TYR A 47 14.09 -8.54 -2.57
C TYR A 47 13.13 -9.63 -3.04
N TYR A 48 13.14 -9.95 -4.34
CA TYR A 48 12.24 -10.94 -4.94
C TYR A 48 13.06 -12.07 -5.57
N ARG A 49 13.26 -13.18 -4.83
CA ARG A 49 14.12 -14.28 -5.27
C ARG A 49 13.47 -15.10 -6.39
N GLY A 50 14.25 -15.46 -7.42
CA GLY A 50 13.78 -16.31 -8.52
C GLY A 50 12.79 -15.66 -9.49
N ILE A 51 12.53 -14.35 -9.38
CA ILE A 51 11.68 -13.64 -10.34
C ILE A 51 12.38 -13.43 -11.67
N GLN A 52 11.57 -13.21 -12.71
CA GLN A 52 12.01 -12.76 -14.02
C GLN A 52 11.40 -11.39 -14.31
N ILE A 53 12.16 -10.50 -14.93
CA ILE A 53 11.63 -9.25 -15.48
C ILE A 53 11.21 -9.54 -16.92
N ARG A 54 9.92 -9.37 -17.23
CA ARG A 54 9.36 -9.62 -18.57
C ARG A 54 8.51 -8.45 -19.03
N LYS A 55 8.47 -8.20 -20.34
CA LYS A 55 7.50 -7.29 -20.94
C LYS A 55 6.17 -8.02 -21.18
N LEU A 56 5.06 -7.38 -20.86
CA LEU A 56 3.74 -7.85 -21.23
C LEU A 56 3.59 -7.86 -22.76
N LYS A 57 3.02 -8.94 -23.31
CA LYS A 57 2.72 -9.05 -24.75
C LYS A 57 1.64 -8.06 -25.20
N LYS A 58 0.69 -7.77 -24.31
CA LYS A 58 -0.40 -6.80 -24.54
C LYS A 58 -0.53 -5.90 -23.32
N GLN A 59 -0.74 -4.61 -23.56
CA GLN A 59 -1.05 -3.68 -22.48
C GLN A 59 -2.38 -4.07 -21.84
N ARG A 60 -2.39 -4.13 -20.51
CA ARG A 60 -3.56 -4.40 -19.69
C ARG A 60 -3.98 -3.13 -18.96
N ASN A 61 -5.25 -3.05 -18.59
CA ASN A 61 -5.73 -2.02 -17.69
C ASN A 61 -5.81 -2.55 -16.26
N ILE A 62 -5.77 -1.62 -15.32
CA ILE A 62 -6.03 -1.82 -13.90
C ILE A 62 -7.28 -1.01 -13.55
N LYS A 63 -8.16 -1.59 -12.75
CA LYS A 63 -9.38 -0.98 -12.25
C LYS A 63 -9.18 -0.55 -10.80
N VAL A 64 -9.10 0.76 -10.58
CA VAL A 64 -8.93 1.34 -9.24
C VAL A 64 -10.29 1.79 -8.71
N LEU A 65 -10.73 1.27 -7.57
CA LEU A 65 -11.96 1.75 -6.91
C LEU A 65 -11.69 3.09 -6.25
N LEU A 66 -12.19 4.19 -6.82
CA LEU A 66 -11.99 5.52 -6.26
C LEU A 66 -13.03 5.88 -5.20
N ASP A 67 -14.27 5.44 -5.37
CA ASP A 67 -15.37 5.81 -4.47
C ASP A 67 -16.57 4.85 -4.56
N VAL A 68 -17.52 4.99 -3.63
CA VAL A 68 -18.84 4.36 -3.64
C VAL A 68 -19.92 5.45 -3.57
N ASP A 69 -20.58 5.73 -4.70
CA ASP A 69 -21.51 6.85 -4.86
C ASP A 69 -22.85 6.37 -5.48
N SER A 70 -23.97 6.94 -5.06
CA SER A 70 -25.29 6.65 -5.63
C SER A 70 -25.54 7.34 -6.98
N THR A 71 -24.89 8.48 -7.21
CA THR A 71 -25.03 9.27 -8.44
C THR A 71 -23.69 9.90 -8.87
N PRO A 72 -22.67 9.10 -9.22
CA PRO A 72 -21.36 9.62 -9.59
C PRO A 72 -21.42 10.46 -10.87
N TRP A 73 -20.61 11.52 -10.90
CA TRP A 73 -20.50 12.46 -12.03
C TRP A 73 -19.09 12.53 -12.58
N PHE A 74 -18.97 12.58 -13.92
CA PHE A 74 -17.70 12.64 -14.63
C PHE A 74 -17.76 13.51 -15.89
N SER A 75 -16.59 13.95 -16.36
CA SER A 75 -16.40 14.62 -17.66
C SER A 75 -15.11 14.13 -18.34
N GLY A 76 -14.82 14.62 -19.56
CA GLY A 76 -13.65 14.24 -20.36
C GLY A 76 -13.86 13.03 -21.28
N ALA A 77 -14.94 12.27 -21.10
CA ALA A 77 -15.29 11.14 -21.95
C ALA A 77 -15.79 11.58 -23.34
N ARG A 78 -15.41 10.81 -24.39
CA ARG A 78 -15.90 10.96 -25.78
C ARG A 78 -16.99 9.97 -26.14
N TRP A 79 -17.03 8.83 -25.44
CA TRP A 79 -18.06 7.82 -25.61
C TRP A 79 -18.45 7.23 -24.27
N ALA A 80 -19.72 6.87 -24.14
CA ALA A 80 -20.21 6.00 -23.08
C ALA A 80 -21.42 5.21 -23.57
N CYS A 81 -21.43 3.89 -23.33
CA CYS A 81 -22.58 3.03 -23.62
C CYS A 81 -23.09 3.14 -25.08
N GLY A 82 -22.16 3.25 -26.05
CA GLY A 82 -22.46 3.42 -27.47
C GLY A 82 -22.96 4.82 -27.87
N ARG A 83 -22.93 5.80 -26.96
CA ARG A 83 -23.32 7.19 -27.23
C ARG A 83 -22.09 8.10 -27.26
N LYS A 84 -21.98 8.93 -28.30
CA LYS A 84 -20.98 9.99 -28.40
C LYS A 84 -21.27 11.09 -27.38
N LEU A 85 -20.25 11.52 -26.68
CA LEU A 85 -20.29 12.55 -25.63
C LEU A 85 -19.42 13.75 -26.04
N LEU A 86 -19.72 14.90 -25.44
CA LEU A 86 -18.91 16.11 -25.54
C LEU A 86 -18.01 16.17 -24.30
N PRO A 87 -16.67 16.05 -24.43
CA PRO A 87 -15.77 15.97 -23.26
C PRO A 87 -15.89 17.13 -22.27
N ARG A 88 -16.26 18.32 -22.74
CA ARG A 88 -16.46 19.52 -21.92
C ARG A 88 -17.72 19.49 -21.04
N LEU A 89 -18.64 18.55 -21.29
CA LEU A 89 -19.88 18.44 -20.53
C LEU A 89 -19.74 17.38 -19.42
N THR A 90 -20.51 17.59 -18.35
CA THR A 90 -20.60 16.65 -17.24
C THR A 90 -21.75 15.67 -17.44
N TYR A 91 -21.47 14.40 -17.18
CA TYR A 91 -22.40 13.29 -17.26
C TYR A 91 -22.46 12.58 -15.91
N GLY A 92 -23.60 11.95 -15.62
CA GLY A 92 -23.80 11.20 -14.40
C GLY A 92 -24.04 9.71 -14.68
N ALA A 93 -23.98 8.90 -13.64
CA ALA A 93 -24.56 7.56 -13.65
C ALA A 93 -25.58 7.41 -12.53
N ALA A 94 -26.57 6.55 -12.74
CA ALA A 94 -27.50 6.16 -11.69
C ALA A 94 -27.92 4.71 -11.86
N LEU A 95 -28.20 4.04 -10.74
CA LEU A 95 -28.78 2.71 -10.76
C LEU A 95 -30.30 2.83 -11.00
N GLY A 96 -30.79 2.18 -12.05
CA GLY A 96 -32.22 2.00 -12.30
C GLY A 96 -32.66 0.55 -12.04
N ARG A 97 -33.96 0.27 -12.17
CA ARG A 97 -34.55 -1.05 -11.90
C ARG A 97 -33.91 -2.20 -12.69
N SER A 98 -33.46 -1.93 -13.91
CA SER A 98 -32.96 -2.96 -14.84
C SER A 98 -31.51 -2.74 -15.31
N GLY A 99 -30.74 -1.91 -14.62
CA GLY A 99 -29.33 -1.66 -14.92
C GLY A 99 -28.88 -0.23 -14.61
N ILE A 100 -27.65 0.08 -15.00
CA ILE A 100 -27.02 1.39 -14.87
C ILE A 100 -27.42 2.26 -16.05
N TYR A 101 -27.71 3.54 -15.79
CA TYR A 101 -28.07 4.54 -16.79
C TYR A 101 -27.05 5.66 -16.81
N LEU A 102 -26.63 6.07 -18.02
CA LEU A 102 -25.94 7.32 -18.26
C LEU A 102 -26.94 8.48 -18.15
N LYS A 103 -26.56 9.54 -17.43
CA LYS A 103 -27.34 10.77 -17.25
C LYS A 103 -26.64 11.97 -17.87
N GLY A 104 -27.41 12.95 -18.34
CA GLY A 104 -26.91 14.27 -18.71
C GLY A 104 -26.83 15.22 -17.51
N ALA A 105 -26.27 16.41 -17.72
CA ALA A 105 -26.04 17.42 -16.67
C ALA A 105 -27.25 17.75 -15.79
N GLY A 106 -28.47 17.72 -16.36
CA GLY A 106 -29.73 17.93 -15.61
C GLY A 106 -30.32 16.67 -14.96
N GLY A 107 -29.56 15.58 -14.85
CA GLY A 107 -30.01 14.32 -14.24
C GLY A 107 -30.92 13.45 -15.12
N LYS A 108 -31.29 13.92 -16.31
CA LYS A 108 -32.12 13.17 -17.27
C LYS A 108 -31.37 11.93 -17.79
N PRO A 109 -31.99 10.73 -17.80
CA PRO A 109 -31.41 9.54 -18.42
C PRO A 109 -31.18 9.75 -19.92
N LEU A 110 -29.98 9.43 -20.40
CA LEU A 110 -29.59 9.52 -21.81
C LEU A 110 -29.50 8.16 -22.49
N LYS A 111 -29.03 7.13 -21.77
CA LYS A 111 -28.81 5.79 -22.31
C LYS A 111 -28.76 4.74 -21.20
N LYS A 112 -29.36 3.57 -21.43
CA LYS A 112 -29.17 2.38 -20.58
C LYS A 112 -27.86 1.68 -20.95
N CYS A 113 -27.01 1.43 -19.97
CA CYS A 113 -25.69 0.82 -20.12
C CYS A 113 -25.65 -0.68 -19.77
N GLY A 114 -26.69 -1.20 -19.12
CA GLY A 114 -26.72 -2.58 -18.65
C GLY A 114 -26.03 -2.73 -17.30
N ARG A 115 -25.19 -3.76 -17.13
CA ARG A 115 -24.53 -4.05 -15.84
C ARG A 115 -23.33 -3.16 -15.54
N VAL A 116 -22.73 -2.58 -16.58
CA VAL A 116 -21.50 -1.79 -16.49
C VAL A 116 -21.63 -0.58 -17.39
N LEU A 117 -21.37 0.61 -16.86
CA LEU A 117 -21.12 1.80 -17.68
C LEU A 117 -19.61 1.91 -17.87
N ARG A 118 -19.16 1.95 -19.14
CA ARG A 118 -17.76 2.21 -19.50
C ARG A 118 -17.69 3.42 -20.41
N THR A 119 -16.62 4.19 -20.22
CA THR A 119 -16.30 5.32 -21.08
C THR A 119 -15.05 5.08 -21.89
N GLU A 120 -14.96 5.80 -23.01
CA GLU A 120 -13.72 6.00 -23.74
C GLU A 120 -13.36 7.49 -23.65
N ALA A 121 -12.11 7.77 -23.31
CA ALA A 121 -11.53 9.10 -23.23
C ALA A 121 -10.22 9.12 -24.03
N ASN A 122 -9.77 10.31 -24.46
CA ASN A 122 -8.50 10.42 -25.17
C ASN A 122 -7.32 10.09 -24.24
N GLU A 123 -7.25 10.77 -23.09
CA GLU A 123 -6.11 10.63 -22.16
C GLU A 123 -6.54 10.54 -20.70
N SER A 124 -7.58 11.29 -20.32
CA SER A 124 -8.01 11.44 -18.94
C SER A 124 -9.49 11.78 -18.81
N VAL A 125 -10.00 11.61 -17.59
CA VAL A 125 -11.37 11.91 -17.17
C VAL A 125 -11.34 12.65 -15.84
N VAL A 126 -12.31 13.52 -15.62
CA VAL A 126 -12.49 14.20 -14.33
C VAL A 126 -13.64 13.53 -13.60
N PHE A 127 -13.40 13.09 -12.37
CA PHE A 127 -14.45 12.65 -11.45
C PHE A 127 -14.79 13.81 -10.52
N LYS A 128 -16.07 14.20 -10.46
CA LYS A 128 -16.52 15.30 -9.61
C LYS A 128 -16.21 14.97 -8.15
N GLY A 129 -15.50 15.87 -7.46
CA GLY A 129 -15.11 15.69 -6.05
C GLY A 129 -13.85 14.85 -5.82
N LEU A 130 -13.37 14.10 -6.83
CA LEU A 130 -12.18 13.24 -6.69
C LEU A 130 -10.97 13.74 -7.49
N GLY A 131 -11.20 14.51 -8.57
CA GLY A 131 -10.15 15.15 -9.36
C GLY A 131 -9.96 14.56 -10.76
N HIS A 132 -8.81 14.86 -11.37
CA HIS A 132 -8.50 14.55 -12.77
C HIS A 132 -7.59 13.31 -12.85
N TYR A 133 -8.03 12.24 -13.52
CA TYR A 133 -7.35 10.95 -13.56
C TYR A 133 -7.07 10.50 -15.00
N ARG A 134 -5.97 9.76 -15.19
CA ARG A 134 -5.66 9.11 -16.47
C ARG A 134 -6.63 7.98 -16.78
N GLY A 135 -6.84 7.69 -18.06
CA GLY A 135 -7.70 6.60 -18.51
C GLY A 135 -9.18 6.96 -18.52
N GLY A 136 -10.04 5.97 -18.27
CA GLY A 136 -11.48 6.08 -18.39
C GLY A 136 -12.23 5.83 -17.08
N VAL A 137 -13.55 5.84 -17.21
CA VAL A 137 -14.51 5.57 -16.15
C VAL A 137 -15.11 4.19 -16.37
N GLU A 138 -15.18 3.39 -15.31
CA GLU A 138 -16.02 2.21 -15.21
C GLU A 138 -16.93 2.36 -13.98
N ILE A 139 -18.22 2.08 -14.14
CA ILE A 139 -19.17 2.12 -13.04
C ILE A 139 -19.93 0.80 -13.02
N THR A 140 -19.89 0.15 -11.86
CA THR A 140 -20.52 -1.15 -11.60
C THR A 140 -21.36 -1.08 -10.33
N ARG A 141 -22.36 -1.93 -10.20
CA ARG A 141 -23.09 -2.08 -8.93
C ARG A 141 -22.19 -2.75 -7.89
N GLY A 142 -22.12 -2.20 -6.68
CA GLY A 142 -21.28 -2.74 -5.60
C GLY A 142 -21.37 -1.89 -4.33
N GLY A 143 -21.03 -2.46 -3.16
CA GLY A 143 -21.00 -1.74 -1.89
C GLY A 143 -22.33 -1.12 -1.48
N GLY A 144 -23.45 -1.76 -1.81
CA GLY A 144 -24.80 -1.22 -1.59
C GLY A 144 -25.22 -0.09 -2.55
N SER A 145 -24.33 0.35 -3.45
CA SER A 145 -24.55 1.48 -4.36
C SER A 145 -23.85 1.25 -5.72
N LEU A 146 -23.15 2.25 -6.26
CA LEU A 146 -22.27 2.13 -7.43
C LEU A 146 -20.80 2.30 -7.03
N TYR A 147 -19.96 1.38 -7.46
CA TYR A 147 -18.52 1.54 -7.47
C TYR A 147 -18.12 2.52 -8.58
N VAL A 148 -17.36 3.54 -8.19
CA VAL A 148 -16.76 4.53 -9.07
C VAL A 148 -15.33 4.09 -9.35
N VAL A 149 -15.09 3.55 -10.54
CA VAL A 149 -13.83 2.89 -10.87
C VAL A 149 -13.09 3.66 -11.95
N ASN A 150 -11.81 3.95 -11.71
CA ASN A 150 -10.91 4.42 -12.75
C ASN A 150 -10.31 3.21 -13.48
N ASN A 151 -10.61 3.09 -14.78
CA ASN A 151 -10.10 2.05 -15.65
C ASN A 151 -8.92 2.61 -16.46
N VAL A 152 -7.70 2.26 -16.06
CA VAL A 152 -6.49 2.95 -16.51
C VAL A 152 -5.46 1.97 -17.08
N PRO A 153 -4.81 2.27 -18.22
CA PRO A 153 -3.71 1.45 -18.73
C PRO A 153 -2.57 1.32 -17.71
N VAL A 154 -1.99 0.12 -17.57
CA VAL A 154 -1.01 -0.17 -16.51
C VAL A 154 0.22 0.76 -16.48
N ASN A 155 0.64 1.30 -17.62
CA ASN A 155 1.75 2.26 -17.67
C ASN A 155 1.37 3.65 -17.15
N LEU A 156 0.09 4.03 -17.26
CA LEU A 156 -0.43 5.28 -16.71
C LEU A 156 -0.80 5.13 -15.23
N TYR A 157 -1.32 3.95 -14.83
CA TYR A 157 -1.51 3.60 -13.42
C TYR A 157 -0.24 3.81 -12.60
N CYS A 158 0.90 3.36 -13.14
CA CYS A 158 2.23 3.56 -12.54
C CYS A 158 2.49 5.01 -12.14
N ARG A 159 2.06 5.98 -12.96
CA ARG A 159 2.29 7.41 -12.71
C ARG A 159 1.51 7.92 -11.51
N GLY A 160 0.23 7.53 -11.41
CA GLY A 160 -0.62 7.87 -10.28
C GLY A 160 -0.21 7.19 -8.97
N VAL A 161 0.59 6.12 -9.03
CA VAL A 161 1.12 5.46 -7.82
C VAL A 161 2.45 6.07 -7.38
N LEU A 162 3.43 6.18 -8.27
CA LEU A 162 4.82 6.31 -7.85
C LEU A 162 5.14 7.57 -7.06
N ALA A 163 4.58 8.73 -7.44
CA ALA A 163 4.83 9.97 -6.71
C ALA A 163 4.21 9.98 -5.30
N ASN A 164 3.25 9.08 -5.03
CA ASN A 164 2.57 8.96 -3.75
C ASN A 164 3.22 7.90 -2.83
N GLU A 165 4.06 7.02 -3.38
CA GLU A 165 4.70 5.92 -2.65
C GLU A 165 6.19 6.16 -2.34
N ILE A 166 6.86 6.98 -3.15
CA ILE A 166 8.29 7.25 -3.01
C ILE A 166 8.63 8.73 -3.21
N ILE A 167 9.76 9.14 -2.66
CA ILE A 167 10.27 10.51 -2.82
C ILE A 167 10.70 10.69 -4.29
N PRO A 168 10.11 11.66 -5.04
CA PRO A 168 10.34 11.74 -6.48
C PRO A 168 11.77 12.05 -6.92
N SER A 169 12.59 12.64 -6.04
CA SER A 169 13.99 12.99 -6.30
C SER A 169 14.96 11.80 -6.22
N TRP A 170 14.50 10.61 -5.83
CA TRP A 170 15.34 9.42 -5.72
C TRP A 170 15.99 9.00 -7.05
N PRO A 171 17.10 8.24 -7.00
CA PRO A 171 17.80 7.78 -8.18
C PRO A 171 16.86 7.08 -9.17
N LEU A 172 17.07 7.36 -10.46
CA LEU A 172 16.21 6.84 -11.52
C LEU A 172 16.10 5.30 -11.51
N GLU A 173 17.17 4.60 -11.13
CA GLU A 173 17.17 3.14 -11.02
C GLU A 173 16.30 2.64 -9.86
N THR A 174 16.24 3.36 -8.73
CA THR A 174 15.29 3.10 -7.64
C THR A 174 13.85 3.30 -8.13
N ILE A 175 13.57 4.42 -8.79
CA ILE A 175 12.23 4.72 -9.34
C ILE A 175 11.80 3.64 -10.34
N LYS A 176 12.70 3.16 -11.20
CA LYS A 176 12.41 2.06 -12.12
C LYS A 176 12.04 0.77 -11.38
N ALA A 177 12.73 0.42 -10.29
CA ALA A 177 12.38 -0.76 -9.48
C ALA A 177 10.95 -0.64 -8.94
N PHE A 178 10.59 0.51 -8.38
CA PHE A 178 9.23 0.81 -7.93
C PHE A 178 8.19 0.78 -9.06
N ALA A 179 8.55 1.27 -10.25
CA ALA A 179 7.65 1.23 -11.42
C ALA A 179 7.25 -0.21 -11.79
N LEU A 180 8.19 -1.17 -11.74
CA LEU A 180 7.90 -2.58 -11.99
C LEU A 180 7.09 -3.19 -10.84
N ALA A 181 7.44 -2.87 -9.60
CA ALA A 181 6.74 -3.38 -8.43
C ALA A 181 5.26 -2.94 -8.41
N ALA A 182 4.99 -1.63 -8.58
CA ALA A 182 3.64 -1.10 -8.61
C ALA A 182 2.78 -1.70 -9.73
N ARG A 183 3.33 -1.83 -10.94
CA ARG A 183 2.61 -2.48 -12.05
C ARG A 183 2.33 -3.95 -11.78
N SER A 184 3.24 -4.65 -11.10
CA SER A 184 3.07 -6.07 -10.76
C SER A 184 2.03 -6.25 -9.65
N ILE A 185 2.01 -5.39 -8.63
CA ILE A 185 0.93 -5.35 -7.63
C ILE A 185 -0.41 -5.14 -8.34
N GLY A 186 -0.57 -4.04 -9.08
CA GLY A 186 -1.85 -3.73 -9.73
C GLY A 186 -2.37 -4.82 -10.67
N LEU A 187 -1.48 -5.58 -11.33
CA LEU A 187 -1.88 -6.68 -12.24
C LEU A 187 -2.07 -8.04 -11.57
N SER A 188 -1.55 -8.22 -10.35
CA SER A 188 -1.69 -9.47 -9.57
C SER A 188 -2.85 -9.40 -8.57
N SER A 189 -3.27 -8.19 -8.18
CA SER A 189 -4.42 -7.95 -7.33
C SER A 189 -5.75 -8.33 -8.00
N LYS A 190 -6.76 -8.64 -7.18
CA LYS A 190 -8.10 -9.06 -7.62
C LYS A 190 -9.25 -8.32 -6.94
N GLY A 191 -8.94 -7.23 -6.21
CA GLY A 191 -9.88 -6.59 -5.29
C GLY A 191 -10.35 -7.53 -4.18
N THR A 192 -11.22 -7.04 -3.31
CA THR A 192 -11.95 -7.84 -2.31
C THR A 192 -13.35 -8.23 -2.80
N HIS A 193 -13.83 -7.55 -3.84
CA HIS A 193 -15.13 -7.73 -4.45
C HIS A 193 -15.01 -7.67 -5.98
N THR A 194 -16.04 -8.14 -6.67
CA THR A 194 -16.10 -8.03 -8.13
C THR A 194 -16.28 -6.58 -8.56
N GLY A 195 -15.57 -6.17 -9.61
CA GLY A 195 -15.73 -4.84 -10.24
C GLY A 195 -14.46 -3.98 -10.25
N PHE A 196 -13.48 -4.25 -9.38
CA PHE A 196 -12.21 -3.53 -9.35
C PHE A 196 -11.04 -4.45 -8.96
N ASP A 197 -9.82 -4.01 -9.22
CA ASP A 197 -8.59 -4.78 -8.98
C ASP A 197 -7.86 -4.29 -7.73
N VAL A 198 -7.86 -2.98 -7.46
CA VAL A 198 -7.10 -2.34 -6.36
C VAL A 198 -7.85 -1.19 -5.70
N TYR A 199 -7.53 -0.94 -4.44
CA TYR A 199 -7.88 0.28 -3.72
C TYR A 199 -6.88 1.41 -4.00
N PRO A 200 -7.24 2.69 -3.79
CA PRO A 200 -6.37 3.83 -4.05
C PRO A 200 -5.57 4.26 -2.82
N ASP A 201 -5.56 3.43 -1.77
CA ASP A 201 -4.93 3.69 -0.47
C ASP A 201 -4.09 2.50 -0.01
N THR A 202 -3.66 2.53 1.25
CA THR A 202 -2.75 1.56 1.86
C THR A 202 -3.27 0.11 1.89
N ARG A 203 -4.55 -0.13 1.57
CA ARG A 203 -5.07 -1.50 1.34
C ARG A 203 -4.52 -2.14 0.07
N SER A 204 -4.04 -1.33 -0.88
CA SER A 204 -3.37 -1.81 -2.10
C SER A 204 -2.12 -0.99 -2.36
N GLN A 205 -2.28 0.22 -2.91
CA GLN A 205 -1.22 1.21 -3.14
C GLN A 205 -1.87 2.59 -3.15
N VAL A 206 -1.15 3.61 -2.68
CA VAL A 206 -1.63 4.99 -2.76
C VAL A 206 -1.65 5.43 -4.22
N TYR A 207 -2.86 5.64 -4.77
CA TYR A 207 -3.10 6.03 -6.16
C TYR A 207 -3.80 7.38 -6.19
N GLY A 208 -3.17 8.36 -6.83
CA GLY A 208 -3.64 9.74 -6.87
C GLY A 208 -4.01 10.25 -8.26
N PRO A 209 -4.63 11.45 -8.32
CA PRO A 209 -4.95 12.15 -9.57
C PRO A 209 -3.67 12.64 -10.28
N ILE A 210 -3.83 13.13 -11.51
CA ILE A 210 -2.75 13.71 -12.33
C ILE A 210 -2.00 14.83 -11.60
N SER A 211 -2.68 15.59 -10.74
CA SER A 211 -2.07 16.66 -9.93
C SER A 211 -1.07 16.14 -8.90
N SER A 212 -1.08 14.83 -8.59
CA SER A 212 -0.08 14.19 -7.72
C SER A 212 1.12 13.61 -8.51
N GLU A 213 1.05 13.53 -9.85
CA GLU A 213 2.13 12.97 -10.66
C GLU A 213 3.38 13.88 -10.63
N TYR A 214 4.56 13.28 -10.80
CA TYR A 214 5.82 14.01 -10.83
C TYR A 214 6.66 13.64 -12.07
N PRO A 215 7.32 14.60 -12.76
CA PRO A 215 8.04 14.30 -14.01
C PRO A 215 9.10 13.20 -13.89
N GLN A 216 9.86 13.17 -12.79
CA GLN A 216 10.93 12.19 -12.58
C GLN A 216 10.38 10.77 -12.37
N THR A 217 9.28 10.60 -11.62
CA THR A 217 8.63 9.30 -11.44
C THR A 217 7.95 8.85 -12.73
N ASN A 218 7.31 9.78 -13.45
CA ASN A 218 6.74 9.54 -14.78
C ASN A 218 7.78 9.04 -15.79
N ARG A 219 8.99 9.61 -15.76
CA ARG A 219 10.13 9.14 -16.58
C ARG A 219 10.53 7.71 -16.23
N GLY A 220 10.53 7.35 -14.95
CA GLY A 220 10.79 5.97 -14.50
C GLY A 220 9.76 4.97 -15.01
N CYS A 221 8.46 5.31 -14.91
CA CYS A 221 7.37 4.53 -15.50
C CYS A 221 7.53 4.36 -17.01
N ALA A 222 7.83 5.45 -17.73
CA ALA A 222 8.00 5.43 -19.19
C ALA A 222 9.18 4.55 -19.63
N LYS A 223 10.34 4.66 -18.96
CA LYS A 223 11.54 3.88 -19.27
C LYS A 223 11.41 2.38 -19.00
N THR A 224 10.38 1.97 -18.28
CA THR A 224 10.12 0.57 -17.92
C THR A 224 8.77 0.09 -18.44
N ALA A 225 8.17 0.80 -19.40
CA ALA A 225 6.85 0.52 -19.93
C ALA A 225 6.65 -0.98 -20.24
N ASN A 226 5.51 -1.50 -19.80
CA ASN A 226 5.08 -2.90 -19.91
C ASN A 226 5.96 -3.94 -19.21
N GLN A 227 7.04 -3.58 -18.50
CA GLN A 227 7.84 -4.54 -17.74
C GLN A 227 7.23 -4.92 -16.38
N VAL A 228 7.11 -6.19 -16.06
CA VAL A 228 6.56 -6.67 -14.78
C VAL A 228 7.47 -7.73 -14.19
N LEU A 229 7.28 -8.01 -12.90
CA LEU A 229 7.90 -9.15 -12.23
C LEU A 229 7.04 -10.40 -12.50
N MET A 230 7.68 -11.49 -12.92
CA MET A 230 7.06 -12.77 -13.19
C MET A 230 7.67 -13.85 -12.31
N TYR A 231 6.86 -14.78 -11.83
CA TYR A 231 7.30 -15.99 -11.15
C TYR A 231 6.40 -17.15 -11.58
N GLY A 232 6.99 -18.28 -11.99
CA GLY A 232 6.23 -19.45 -12.44
C GLY A 232 5.23 -19.14 -13.58
N GLY A 233 5.61 -18.27 -14.52
CA GLY A 233 4.74 -17.87 -15.65
C GLY A 233 3.60 -16.90 -15.31
N LYS A 234 3.44 -16.49 -14.05
CA LYS A 234 2.42 -15.53 -13.60
C LYS A 234 3.05 -14.22 -13.15
N VAL A 235 2.30 -13.12 -13.19
CA VAL A 235 2.73 -11.85 -12.60
C VAL A 235 2.90 -12.06 -11.09
N ALA A 236 4.07 -11.72 -10.57
CA ALA A 236 4.42 -11.89 -9.17
C ALA A 236 3.83 -10.76 -8.32
N VAL A 237 3.42 -11.08 -7.09
CA VAL A 237 3.02 -10.08 -6.10
C VAL A 237 4.27 -9.35 -5.59
N ALA A 238 4.40 -8.06 -5.89
CA ALA A 238 5.63 -7.32 -5.65
C ALA A 238 5.52 -6.35 -4.46
N LEU A 239 5.22 -6.87 -3.27
CA LEU A 239 5.03 -6.08 -2.05
C LEU A 239 6.26 -5.23 -1.71
N PHE A 240 6.05 -4.05 -1.15
CA PHE A 240 7.10 -3.20 -0.62
C PHE A 240 6.61 -2.41 0.59
N SER A 241 7.53 -2.00 1.46
CA SER A 241 7.26 -1.16 2.63
C SER A 241 8.32 -0.09 2.81
N ALA A 242 8.05 0.93 3.63
CA ALA A 242 8.93 2.08 3.77
C ALA A 242 10.36 1.72 4.21
N SER A 243 10.52 0.99 5.31
CA SER A 243 11.84 0.60 5.83
C SER A 243 11.85 -0.82 6.39
N SER A 244 12.90 -1.58 6.11
CA SER A 244 13.07 -2.96 6.59
C SER A 244 13.63 -3.03 8.00
N GLY A 245 14.35 -2.00 8.47
CA GLY A 245 15.12 -2.04 9.71
C GLY A 245 16.35 -2.95 9.64
N GLY A 246 16.82 -3.25 8.41
CA GLY A 246 18.02 -4.04 8.11
C GLY A 246 17.76 -5.47 7.61
N HIS A 247 16.52 -5.95 7.64
CA HIS A 247 16.15 -7.28 7.15
C HIS A 247 14.66 -7.34 6.81
N THR A 248 14.29 -7.95 5.69
CA THR A 248 12.88 -8.15 5.30
C THR A 248 12.33 -9.46 5.87
N GLU A 249 11.02 -9.66 5.90
CA GLU A 249 10.38 -10.80 6.58
C GLU A 249 9.71 -11.75 5.57
N ASN A 250 9.56 -13.00 5.99
CA ASN A 250 8.75 -13.95 5.25
C ASN A 250 7.27 -13.55 5.33
N VAL A 251 6.54 -13.64 4.21
CA VAL A 251 5.13 -13.24 4.14
C VAL A 251 4.24 -13.97 5.15
N GLU A 252 4.47 -15.27 5.38
CA GLU A 252 3.66 -16.09 6.30
C GLU A 252 3.81 -15.66 7.76
N ASN A 253 4.94 -15.04 8.12
CA ASN A 253 5.14 -14.53 9.47
C ASN A 253 4.36 -13.22 9.71
N VAL A 254 3.94 -12.53 8.65
CA VAL A 254 3.23 -11.24 8.72
C VAL A 254 1.73 -11.41 8.57
N TRP A 255 1.29 -12.12 7.52
CA TRP A 255 -0.14 -12.27 7.21
C TRP A 255 -0.70 -13.65 7.51
N PHE A 256 0.11 -14.57 8.09
CA PHE A 256 -0.33 -15.89 8.55
C PHE A 256 -1.09 -16.69 7.48
N GLY A 257 -0.49 -16.81 6.29
CA GLY A 257 -0.96 -17.63 5.18
C GLY A 257 0.15 -18.50 4.60
N ASP A 258 -0.04 -19.00 3.38
CA ASP A 258 0.94 -19.87 2.73
C ASP A 258 2.25 -19.14 2.41
N PRO A 259 3.41 -19.82 2.53
CA PRO A 259 4.68 -19.26 2.07
C PRO A 259 4.64 -18.91 0.59
N VAL A 260 5.13 -17.72 0.24
CA VAL A 260 5.34 -17.32 -1.16
C VAL A 260 6.83 -17.43 -1.47
N PRO A 261 7.26 -18.28 -2.43
CA PRO A 261 8.68 -18.62 -2.63
C PRO A 261 9.61 -17.43 -2.92
N TYR A 262 9.06 -16.36 -3.51
CA TYR A 262 9.81 -15.15 -3.86
C TYR A 262 9.63 -14.00 -2.87
N LEU A 263 8.78 -14.13 -1.83
CA LEU A 263 8.60 -13.16 -0.75
C LEU A 263 9.18 -13.72 0.56
N ARG A 264 10.51 -13.89 0.54
CA ARG A 264 11.29 -14.40 1.67
C ARG A 264 12.08 -13.26 2.29
N GLY A 265 12.33 -13.35 3.59
CA GLY A 265 13.18 -12.41 4.27
C GLY A 265 14.62 -12.46 3.75
N VAL A 266 15.19 -11.29 3.49
CA VAL A 266 16.58 -11.11 3.07
C VAL A 266 17.26 -10.03 3.90
N PRO A 267 18.58 -10.13 4.12
CA PRO A 267 19.37 -9.01 4.65
C PRO A 267 19.24 -7.78 3.75
N ASP A 268 19.15 -6.61 4.37
CA ASP A 268 19.03 -5.33 3.70
C ASP A 268 19.95 -4.29 4.37
N PRO A 269 21.27 -4.38 4.15
CA PRO A 269 22.23 -3.45 4.74
C PRO A 269 22.10 -2.01 4.21
N TRP A 270 21.37 -1.80 3.11
CA TRP A 270 21.18 -0.49 2.48
C TRP A 270 20.12 0.35 3.18
N ASP A 271 19.21 -0.27 3.93
CA ASP A 271 18.18 0.41 4.71
C ASP A 271 18.74 1.34 5.81
N LYS A 272 20.04 1.27 6.11
CA LYS A 272 20.73 2.15 7.06
C LYS A 272 20.54 3.65 6.80
N VAL A 273 20.21 4.03 5.56
CA VAL A 273 19.92 5.43 5.18
C VAL A 273 18.51 5.87 5.60
N SER A 274 17.67 4.96 6.09
CA SER A 274 16.31 5.28 6.52
C SER A 274 16.31 6.04 7.85
N PRO A 275 15.50 7.12 7.99
CA PRO A 275 15.25 7.71 9.30
C PRO A 275 14.48 6.76 10.24
N TYR A 276 13.90 5.68 9.71
CA TYR A 276 13.18 4.66 10.47
C TYR A 276 14.01 3.41 10.73
N HIS A 277 15.29 3.39 10.34
CA HIS A 277 16.14 2.21 10.49
C HIS A 277 16.18 1.71 11.94
N ARG A 278 16.23 2.66 12.88
CA ARG A 278 16.08 2.44 14.32
C ARG A 278 15.22 3.54 14.93
N TRP A 279 14.43 3.18 15.93
CA TRP A 279 13.61 4.13 16.70
C TRP A 279 13.54 3.69 18.16
N THR A 280 13.19 4.65 19.03
CA THR A 280 12.94 4.42 20.45
C THR A 280 11.68 5.17 20.87
N TYR A 281 10.77 4.49 21.55
CA TYR A 281 9.57 5.08 22.16
C TYR A 281 9.63 4.88 23.67
N SER A 282 9.13 5.86 24.41
CA SER A 282 9.06 5.83 25.87
C SER A 282 7.62 6.02 26.33
N TYR A 283 7.20 5.22 27.30
CA TYR A 283 5.86 5.28 27.87
C TYR A 283 5.94 5.35 29.40
N THR A 284 5.08 6.14 30.02
CA THR A 284 4.87 6.03 31.47
C THR A 284 4.21 4.68 31.80
N PRO A 285 4.32 4.18 33.04
CA PRO A 285 3.68 2.93 33.42
C PRO A 285 2.16 3.00 33.27
N ALA A 286 1.56 4.16 33.57
CA ALA A 286 0.13 4.40 33.37
C ALA A 286 -0.25 4.32 31.88
N ARG A 287 0.50 4.99 31.00
CA ARG A 287 0.24 4.95 29.55
C ARG A 287 0.40 3.55 28.98
N MET A 288 1.47 2.83 29.37
CA MET A 288 1.71 1.46 28.92
C MET A 288 0.57 0.52 29.32
N ASN A 289 0.08 0.64 30.56
CA ASN A 289 -1.10 -0.11 31.02
C ASN A 289 -2.36 0.25 30.25
N SER A 290 -2.61 1.54 30.03
CA SER A 290 -3.78 2.02 29.27
C SER A 290 -3.79 1.48 27.85
N LEU A 291 -2.66 1.57 27.13
CA LEU A 291 -2.52 1.09 25.75
C LEU A 291 -2.74 -0.42 25.61
N LEU A 292 -2.36 -1.19 26.64
CA LEU A 292 -2.46 -2.65 26.63
C LEU A 292 -3.63 -3.20 27.46
N SER A 293 -4.53 -2.34 27.93
CA SER A 293 -5.62 -2.69 28.84
C SER A 293 -6.54 -3.79 28.29
N SER A 294 -6.80 -3.80 26.98
CA SER A 294 -7.60 -4.84 26.32
C SER A 294 -6.92 -6.22 26.26
N TYR A 295 -5.62 -6.30 26.58
CA TYR A 295 -4.82 -7.52 26.46
C TYR A 295 -4.23 -7.99 27.79
N VAL A 296 -4.12 -7.11 28.79
CA VAL A 296 -3.47 -7.40 30.08
C VAL A 296 -4.51 -7.60 31.17
N SER A 297 -4.46 -8.74 31.85
CA SER A 297 -5.24 -8.93 33.08
C SER A 297 -4.57 -8.20 34.25
N GLY A 298 -5.17 -7.10 34.70
CA GLY A 298 -4.62 -6.24 35.76
C GLY A 298 -3.48 -5.34 35.29
N ARG A 299 -2.47 -5.10 36.14
CA ARG A 299 -1.35 -4.20 35.81
C ARG A 299 -0.20 -4.96 35.13
N LEU A 300 0.29 -4.46 34.01
CA LEU A 300 1.43 -4.98 33.27
C LEU A 300 2.70 -4.96 34.14
N LYS A 301 3.29 -6.15 34.31
CA LYS A 301 4.57 -6.37 35.00
C LYS A 301 5.71 -6.59 34.02
N LYS A 302 5.48 -7.39 32.98
CA LYS A 302 6.52 -7.82 32.04
C LYS A 302 5.93 -8.09 30.65
N VAL A 303 6.68 -7.71 29.61
CA VAL A 303 6.46 -8.17 28.25
C VAL A 303 7.57 -9.14 27.90
N GLN A 304 7.23 -10.35 27.46
CA GLN A 304 8.19 -11.33 27.01
C GLN A 304 7.89 -11.70 25.56
N ILE A 305 8.82 -11.41 24.65
CA ILE A 305 8.72 -11.88 23.29
C ILE A 305 9.00 -13.39 23.27
N THR A 306 8.10 -14.17 22.67
CA THR A 306 8.17 -15.64 22.68
C THR A 306 8.49 -16.22 21.31
N LYS A 307 8.28 -15.48 20.23
CA LYS A 307 8.66 -15.90 18.88
C LYS A 307 9.02 -14.72 18.00
N TYR A 308 10.15 -14.83 17.32
CA TYR A 308 10.59 -13.93 16.26
C TYR A 308 10.48 -14.60 14.89
N GLY A 309 10.30 -13.79 13.85
CA GLY A 309 10.53 -14.20 12.46
C GLY A 309 12.00 -14.06 12.05
N VAL A 310 12.29 -14.29 10.76
CA VAL A 310 13.68 -14.25 10.26
C VAL A 310 14.28 -12.85 10.33
N SER A 311 13.43 -11.81 10.34
CA SER A 311 13.87 -10.42 10.40
C SER A 311 13.90 -9.86 11.83
N LYS A 312 13.77 -10.71 12.86
CA LYS A 312 13.54 -10.30 14.27
C LYS A 312 12.24 -9.52 14.50
N ARG A 313 11.31 -9.52 13.54
CA ARG A 313 9.94 -9.05 13.79
C ARG A 313 9.24 -9.98 14.78
N VAL A 314 8.53 -9.39 15.74
CA VAL A 314 7.78 -10.15 16.74
C VAL A 314 6.61 -10.86 16.05
N ILE A 315 6.53 -12.17 16.22
CA ILE A 315 5.37 -12.97 15.80
C ILE A 315 4.44 -13.15 17.00
N TRP A 316 5.00 -13.52 18.15
CA TRP A 316 4.26 -13.74 19.39
C TRP A 316 5.00 -13.17 20.60
N ALA A 317 4.22 -12.66 21.54
CA ALA A 317 4.67 -12.28 22.88
C ALA A 317 3.69 -12.76 23.94
N ARG A 318 4.14 -12.73 25.20
CA ARG A 318 3.32 -12.91 26.40
C ARG A 318 3.36 -11.62 27.22
N LEU A 319 2.19 -11.18 27.65
CA LEU A 319 2.00 -10.05 28.55
C LEU A 319 1.69 -10.61 29.94
N TYR A 320 2.55 -10.32 30.90
CA TYR A 320 2.40 -10.74 32.29
C TYR A 320 1.76 -9.60 33.06
N GLY A 321 0.49 -9.75 33.40
CA GLY A 321 -0.25 -8.85 34.28
C GLY A 321 -0.26 -9.32 35.73
N THR A 322 -0.79 -8.50 36.64
CA THR A 322 -1.04 -8.92 38.03
C THR A 322 -2.10 -10.02 38.14
N GLY A 323 -3.03 -10.09 37.19
CA GLY A 323 -4.14 -11.04 37.19
C GLY A 323 -3.98 -12.20 36.20
N GLY A 324 -2.80 -12.41 35.60
CA GLY A 324 -2.55 -13.53 34.70
C GLY A 324 -1.59 -13.24 33.56
N VAL A 325 -1.48 -14.18 32.63
CA VAL A 325 -0.61 -14.10 31.45
C VAL A 325 -1.42 -14.25 30.18
N THR A 326 -1.35 -13.26 29.30
CA THR A 326 -2.03 -13.28 28.01
C THR A 326 -1.03 -13.46 26.88
N ARG A 327 -1.34 -14.29 25.89
CA ARG A 327 -0.57 -14.39 24.65
C ARG A 327 -1.10 -13.36 23.65
N ILE A 328 -0.21 -12.60 23.02
CA ILE A 328 -0.55 -11.55 22.04
C ILE A 328 0.28 -11.72 20.77
N ARG A 329 -0.32 -11.42 19.61
CA ARG A 329 0.40 -11.35 18.34
C ARG A 329 1.24 -10.08 18.24
N GLY A 330 2.32 -10.13 17.47
CA GLY A 330 3.20 -8.98 17.27
C GLY A 330 2.53 -7.77 16.60
N ASP A 331 1.58 -7.98 15.70
CA ASP A 331 0.79 -6.91 15.06
C ASP A 331 -0.19 -6.26 16.02
N SER A 332 -0.91 -7.03 16.85
CA SER A 332 -1.75 -6.46 17.90
C SER A 332 -0.94 -5.64 18.91
N LEU A 333 0.26 -6.12 19.26
CA LEU A 333 1.18 -5.40 20.14
C LEU A 333 1.70 -4.11 19.50
N GLN A 334 2.14 -4.17 18.24
CA GLN A 334 2.61 -3.01 17.48
C GLN A 334 1.52 -1.95 17.34
N TYR A 335 0.30 -2.36 16.98
CA TYR A 335 -0.85 -1.47 16.85
C TYR A 335 -1.22 -0.81 18.19
N ALA A 336 -1.34 -1.61 19.26
CA ALA A 336 -1.69 -1.10 20.58
C ALA A 336 -0.67 -0.08 21.10
N LEU A 337 0.62 -0.28 20.81
CA LEU A 337 1.68 0.63 21.22
C LEU A 337 1.88 1.82 20.26
N GLY A 338 1.20 1.84 19.10
CA GLY A 338 1.38 2.88 18.08
C GLY A 338 2.78 2.89 17.47
N LEU A 339 3.41 1.72 17.35
CA LEU A 339 4.77 1.59 16.81
C LEU A 339 4.72 1.56 15.27
N PRO A 340 5.76 2.03 14.55
CA PRO A 340 5.75 2.07 13.08
C PRO A 340 5.97 0.68 12.44
N ASP A 341 6.54 -0.27 13.17
CA ASP A 341 6.79 -1.65 12.75
C ASP A 341 6.78 -2.56 13.99
N ARG A 342 6.64 -3.86 13.77
CA ARG A 342 6.74 -4.92 14.78
C ARG A 342 8.14 -5.49 14.94
N LEU A 343 9.16 -4.90 14.30
CA LEU A 343 10.57 -5.12 14.62
C LEU A 343 10.88 -4.43 15.95
N ILE A 344 10.60 -5.16 17.02
CA ILE A 344 10.82 -4.73 18.40
C ILE A 344 12.03 -5.49 18.93
N LEU A 345 13.13 -4.78 19.13
CA LEU A 345 14.40 -5.33 19.59
C LEU A 345 14.45 -5.47 21.11
N SER A 346 13.78 -4.57 21.85
CA SER A 346 13.67 -4.65 23.30
C SER A 346 12.47 -3.89 23.83
N ILE A 347 11.83 -4.42 24.89
CA ILE A 347 10.87 -3.71 25.74
C ILE A 347 11.37 -3.85 27.18
N ALA A 348 11.74 -2.75 27.82
CA ALA A 348 12.30 -2.77 29.16
C ALA A 348 11.69 -1.68 30.04
N LYS A 349 11.48 -1.99 31.31
CA LYS A 349 11.14 -1.01 32.35
C LYS A 349 12.45 -0.44 32.91
N ARG A 350 12.63 0.87 32.86
CA ARG A 350 13.82 1.61 33.26
C ARG A 350 13.52 2.58 34.38
#